data_AF-A0A355BTI0-F1
#
_entry.id   AF-A0A355BTI0-F1
#
_cell.length_a   1.000
_cell.length_b   1.000
_cell.length_c   1.000
_cell.angle_alpha   90.00
_cell.angle_beta   90.00
_cell.angle_gamma   90.00
#
_symmetry.space_group_name_H-M   'P 1'
#
loop_
_entity.id
_entity.type
_entity.pdbx_description
1 polymer ?
#
loop_
_entity_poly.entity_id
_entity_poly.type
_entity_poly.pdbx_seq_one_letter_code
_entity_poly.pdbx_strand_id
1 'polypeptide(L)'
;MKVHFLIALVAVLGCSPATTPQLAVQDNNKFGDITDGLPDQTQLISIKDELGQLTAQGQVAVFEGKPTDIRVGLWKEFYGNGKVRNEGQYKIGSYLQCCTGGACRQFYYYRTGAWQYFDPNGLRTFAVNFEPEILSISTLCEGGDKLVFGLIKSIPITSRNKQLTTDEIYELQKITFADQILGTWTYTPLNGELHIEYRRK
;
A
#
# COMPACT_ATOMS: atom_id res chain seq x y z
N MET A 1 -33.51 77.27 4.44
CA MET A 1 -32.53 76.77 5.43
C MET A 1 -32.16 75.34 5.00
N LYS A 2 -30.99 75.15 4.37
CA LYS A 2 -30.55 73.86 3.80
C LYS A 2 -29.85 73.06 4.91
N VAL A 3 -30.39 71.91 5.28
CA VAL A 3 -29.75 70.96 6.20
C VAL A 3 -28.94 69.99 5.34
N HIS A 4 -27.61 70.03 5.48
CA HIS A 4 -26.72 69.06 4.85
C HIS A 4 -26.58 67.84 5.75
N PHE A 5 -27.01 66.67 5.27
CA PHE A 5 -26.71 65.38 5.87
C PHE A 5 -25.26 65.00 5.53
N LEU A 6 -24.41 64.90 6.55
CA LEU A 6 -23.07 64.34 6.41
C LEU A 6 -23.15 62.85 6.73
N ILE A 7 -23.14 62.00 5.70
CA ILE A 7 -23.06 60.54 5.86
C ILE A 7 -21.59 60.18 6.00
N ALA A 8 -21.18 59.77 7.20
CA ALA A 8 -19.85 59.23 7.46
C ALA A 8 -19.77 57.79 6.91
N LEU A 9 -18.98 57.61 5.85
CA LEU A 9 -18.72 56.30 5.25
C LEU A 9 -17.68 55.56 6.11
N VAL A 10 -18.14 54.63 6.95
CA VAL A 10 -17.25 53.73 7.71
C VAL A 10 -16.79 52.63 6.76
N ALA A 11 -15.54 52.71 6.30
CA ALA A 11 -14.90 51.65 5.54
C ALA A 11 -14.53 50.50 6.50
N VAL A 12 -15.37 49.48 6.55
CA VAL A 12 -15.06 48.22 7.24
C VAL A 12 -14.06 47.47 6.36
N LEU A 13 -12.77 47.60 6.66
CA LEU A 13 -11.73 46.74 6.10
C LEU A 13 -11.98 45.32 6.64
N GLY A 14 -12.72 44.52 5.89
CA GLY A 14 -12.87 43.10 6.15
C GLY A 14 -11.51 42.44 5.98
N CYS A 15 -10.89 42.01 7.07
CA CYS A 15 -9.83 41.01 7.02
C CYS A 15 -10.45 39.70 6.52
N SER A 16 -10.24 39.37 5.25
CA SER A 16 -10.45 38.01 4.77
C SER A 16 -9.55 37.09 5.61
N PRO A 17 -10.07 36.00 6.21
CA PRO A 17 -9.20 35.01 6.83
C PRO A 17 -8.26 34.50 5.74
N ALA A 18 -6.95 34.63 5.97
CA ALA A 18 -5.95 34.01 5.12
C ALA A 18 -6.24 32.50 5.14
N THR A 19 -6.82 31.99 4.05
CA THR A 19 -6.84 30.56 3.79
C THR A 19 -5.39 30.13 3.77
N THR A 20 -4.94 29.45 4.82
CA THR A 20 -3.62 28.83 4.87
C THR A 20 -3.51 28.00 3.59
N PRO A 21 -2.52 28.26 2.70
CA PRO A 21 -2.37 27.44 1.51
C PRO A 21 -2.17 26.00 2.00
N GLN A 22 -3.15 25.15 1.70
CA GLN A 22 -3.03 23.72 1.93
C GLN A 22 -1.79 23.28 1.15
N LEU A 23 -0.73 22.92 1.86
CA LEU A 23 0.51 22.47 1.24
C LEU A 23 0.16 21.36 0.24
N ALA A 24 0.41 21.61 -1.04
CA ALA A 24 0.14 20.65 -2.08
C ALA A 24 1.00 19.40 -1.81
N VAL A 25 0.33 18.27 -1.59
CA VAL A 25 1.01 16.98 -1.43
C VAL A 25 1.32 16.46 -2.83
N GLN A 26 2.60 16.27 -3.12
CA GLN A 26 3.04 15.66 -4.39
C GLN A 26 2.44 14.26 -4.52
N ASP A 27 2.05 13.86 -5.74
CA ASP A 27 1.54 12.53 -6.06
C ASP A 27 0.23 12.12 -5.35
N ASN A 28 -0.49 13.06 -4.73
CA ASN A 28 -1.66 12.75 -3.90
C ASN A 28 -2.75 11.92 -4.59
N ASN A 29 -2.93 12.09 -5.90
CA ASN A 29 -3.94 11.40 -6.70
C ASN A 29 -3.31 10.54 -7.81
N LYS A 30 -2.08 10.06 -7.61
CA LYS A 30 -1.31 9.32 -8.63
C LYS A 30 -2.10 8.16 -9.27
N PHE A 31 -2.93 7.49 -8.49
CA PHE A 31 -3.74 6.34 -8.93
C PHE A 31 -5.25 6.56 -8.79
N GLY A 32 -5.70 7.82 -8.64
CA GLY A 32 -7.12 8.13 -8.44
C GLY A 32 -7.57 8.08 -6.97
N ASP A 33 -8.87 7.86 -6.76
CA ASP A 33 -9.46 7.67 -5.43
C ASP A 33 -9.27 6.22 -4.97
N ILE A 34 -8.31 6.02 -4.08
CA ILE A 34 -7.94 4.71 -3.54
C ILE A 34 -8.54 4.44 -2.16
N THR A 35 -9.63 5.12 -1.78
CA THR A 35 -10.25 4.98 -0.45
C THR A 35 -10.64 3.53 -0.13
N ASP A 36 -11.08 2.76 -1.14
CA ASP A 36 -11.41 1.34 -1.00
C ASP A 36 -10.20 0.40 -1.26
N GLY A 37 -9.04 0.98 -1.55
CA GLY A 37 -7.80 0.29 -1.90
C GLY A 37 -7.74 -0.22 -3.34
N LEU A 38 -8.52 0.36 -4.26
CA LEU A 38 -8.48 0.09 -5.69
C LEU A 38 -8.10 1.36 -6.49
N PRO A 39 -7.23 1.26 -7.51
CA PRO A 39 -6.88 2.39 -8.36
C PRO A 39 -7.87 2.56 -9.53
N ASP A 40 -7.87 3.74 -10.16
CA ASP A 40 -8.72 4.04 -11.33
C ASP A 40 -8.43 3.14 -12.54
N GLN A 41 -7.16 2.73 -12.69
CA GLN A 41 -6.70 1.93 -13.83
C GLN A 41 -5.80 0.79 -13.38
N THR A 42 -6.05 -0.38 -13.97
CA THR A 42 -5.26 -1.58 -13.76
C THR A 42 -4.85 -2.25 -15.06
N GLN A 43 -3.79 -3.05 -14.99
CA GLN A 43 -3.36 -3.90 -16.10
C GLN A 43 -2.93 -5.27 -15.57
N LEU A 44 -3.35 -6.33 -16.27
CA LEU A 44 -2.87 -7.69 -16.00
C LEU A 44 -1.42 -7.84 -16.49
N ILE A 45 -0.52 -8.28 -15.60
CA ILE A 45 0.88 -8.57 -15.92
C ILE A 45 1.24 -10.01 -15.57
N SER A 46 2.30 -10.51 -16.20
CA SER A 46 2.92 -11.81 -15.89
C SER A 46 4.40 -11.59 -15.63
N ILE A 47 4.89 -12.10 -14.50
CA ILE A 47 6.31 -12.07 -14.12
C ILE A 47 6.92 -13.42 -14.47
N LYS A 48 8.05 -13.39 -15.16
CA LYS A 48 8.83 -14.57 -15.52
C LYS A 48 10.23 -14.48 -14.92
N ASP A 49 10.83 -15.62 -14.61
CA ASP A 49 12.24 -15.68 -14.24
C ASP A 49 13.16 -15.55 -15.47
N GLU A 50 14.47 -15.65 -15.25
CA GLU A 50 15.51 -15.56 -16.28
C GLU A 50 15.42 -16.68 -17.34
N LEU A 51 14.78 -17.80 -17.00
CA LEU A 51 14.54 -18.93 -17.90
C LEU A 51 13.21 -18.80 -18.66
N GLY A 52 12.47 -17.71 -18.44
CA GLY A 52 11.17 -17.45 -19.08
C GLY A 52 10.00 -18.20 -18.44
N GLN A 53 10.21 -18.86 -17.30
CA GLN A 53 9.18 -19.57 -16.56
C GLN A 53 8.30 -18.60 -15.77
N LEU A 54 6.98 -18.78 -15.84
CA LEU A 54 6.01 -17.96 -15.13
C LEU A 54 6.17 -18.13 -13.61
N THR A 55 6.46 -17.05 -12.90
CA THR A 55 6.65 -17.04 -11.44
C THR A 55 5.50 -16.36 -10.70
N ALA A 56 4.85 -15.37 -11.33
CA ALA A 56 3.67 -14.71 -10.77
C ALA A 56 2.79 -14.07 -11.84
N GLN A 57 1.51 -13.86 -11.53
CA GLN A 57 0.55 -13.16 -12.39
C GLN A 57 -0.48 -12.43 -11.53
N GLY A 58 -0.91 -11.25 -11.96
CA GLY A 58 -1.96 -10.49 -11.30
C GLY A 58 -2.11 -9.08 -11.88
N GLN A 59 -3.01 -8.30 -11.31
CA GLN A 59 -3.22 -6.92 -11.74
C GLN A 59 -2.26 -5.96 -11.02
N VAL A 60 -1.79 -4.94 -11.74
CA VAL A 60 -1.07 -3.81 -11.16
C VAL A 60 -1.77 -2.50 -11.45
N ALA A 61 -1.56 -1.50 -10.60
CA ALA A 61 -2.00 -0.15 -10.87
C ALA A 61 -1.24 0.43 -12.09
N VAL A 62 -1.94 1.25 -12.87
CA VAL A 62 -1.37 1.93 -14.04
C VAL A 62 -1.15 3.41 -13.71
N PHE A 63 0.01 3.93 -14.11
CA PHE A 63 0.32 5.36 -14.02
C PHE A 63 0.81 5.85 -15.38
N GLU A 64 0.22 6.93 -15.88
CA GLU A 64 0.53 7.52 -17.20
C GLU A 64 0.53 6.48 -18.34
N GLY A 65 -0.45 5.58 -18.32
CA GLY A 65 -0.61 4.52 -19.32
C GLY A 65 0.43 3.38 -19.23
N LYS A 66 1.24 3.33 -18.17
CA LYS A 66 2.24 2.28 -17.95
C LYS A 66 1.92 1.46 -16.69
N PRO A 67 2.06 0.12 -16.73
CA PRO A 67 1.92 -0.71 -15.55
C PRO A 67 3.03 -0.41 -14.54
N THR A 68 2.67 -0.36 -13.26
CA THR A 68 3.62 -0.18 -12.15
C THR A 68 3.92 -1.53 -11.47
N ASP A 69 4.70 -1.51 -10.39
CA ASP A 69 4.93 -2.65 -9.51
C ASP A 69 3.87 -2.78 -8.40
N ILE A 70 2.91 -1.86 -8.33
CA ILE A 70 1.88 -1.84 -7.29
C ILE A 70 0.81 -2.88 -7.57
N ARG A 71 0.90 -4.02 -6.88
CA ARG A 71 -0.04 -5.15 -6.97
C ARG A 71 -1.42 -4.77 -6.44
N VAL A 72 -2.47 -5.14 -7.18
CA VAL A 72 -3.88 -4.96 -6.77
C VAL A 72 -4.72 -6.17 -7.20
N GLY A 73 -5.82 -6.41 -6.50
CA GLY A 73 -6.72 -7.51 -6.78
C GLY A 73 -6.05 -8.89 -6.65
N LEU A 74 -6.55 -9.86 -7.42
CA LEU A 74 -6.11 -11.25 -7.32
C LEU A 74 -4.70 -11.42 -7.87
N TRP A 75 -3.83 -12.00 -7.06
CA TRP A 75 -2.49 -12.41 -7.43
C TRP A 75 -2.29 -13.90 -7.22
N LYS A 76 -1.49 -14.49 -8.11
CA LYS A 76 -1.04 -15.87 -8.04
C LYS A 76 0.46 -15.92 -8.18
N GLU A 77 1.10 -16.73 -7.37
CA GLU A 77 2.51 -17.09 -7.51
C GLU A 77 2.60 -18.58 -7.82
N PHE A 78 3.59 -18.97 -8.62
CA PHE A 78 3.69 -20.31 -9.18
C PHE A 78 4.97 -21.01 -8.74
N TYR A 79 4.88 -22.33 -8.61
CA TYR A 79 6.04 -23.21 -8.53
C TYR A 79 6.72 -23.35 -9.89
N GLY A 80 7.96 -23.84 -9.90
CA GLY A 80 8.69 -24.13 -11.13
C GLY A 80 8.13 -25.29 -11.97
N ASN A 81 7.01 -25.90 -11.55
CA ASN A 81 6.23 -26.83 -12.36
C ASN A 81 4.94 -26.21 -12.92
N GLY A 82 4.74 -24.89 -12.76
CA GLY A 82 3.59 -24.13 -13.24
C GLY A 82 2.33 -24.24 -12.36
N LYS A 83 2.34 -25.02 -11.27
CA LYS A 83 1.21 -25.08 -10.33
C LYS A 83 1.23 -23.86 -9.40
N VAL A 84 0.05 -23.41 -8.98
CA VAL A 84 -0.10 -22.30 -8.03
C VAL A 84 0.55 -22.69 -6.70
N ARG A 85 1.45 -21.83 -6.22
CA ARG A 85 2.08 -21.89 -4.90
C ARG A 85 1.26 -21.17 -3.86
N ASN A 86 0.82 -19.97 -4.18
CA ASN A 86 -0.09 -19.20 -3.35
C ASN A 86 -0.95 -18.28 -4.20
N GLU A 87 -2.13 -17.92 -3.69
CA GLU A 87 -2.98 -16.90 -4.30
C GLU A 87 -3.78 -16.15 -3.24
N GLY A 88 -4.10 -14.89 -3.53
CA GLY A 88 -4.87 -14.02 -2.65
C GLY A 88 -5.03 -12.61 -3.20
N GLN A 89 -5.63 -11.74 -2.41
CA GLN A 89 -5.96 -10.38 -2.84
C GLN A 89 -4.96 -9.37 -2.30
N TYR A 90 -4.63 -8.38 -3.13
CA TYR A 90 -3.93 -7.16 -2.75
C TYR A 90 -4.85 -5.95 -2.85
N LYS A 91 -4.59 -4.96 -2.00
CA LYS A 91 -5.10 -3.60 -2.12
C LYS A 91 -3.95 -2.61 -2.10
N ILE A 92 -4.18 -1.44 -2.69
CA ILE A 92 -3.25 -0.30 -2.61
C ILE A 92 -3.53 0.51 -1.35
N GLY A 93 -2.48 0.99 -0.71
CA GLY A 93 -2.52 1.97 0.37
C GLY A 93 -1.54 3.09 0.10
N SER A 94 -1.58 4.14 0.92
CA SER A 94 -0.61 5.21 0.83
C SER A 94 -0.28 5.83 2.18
N TYR A 95 0.93 6.38 2.32
CA TYR A 95 1.39 7.13 3.50
C TYR A 95 2.06 8.44 3.06
N LEU A 96 2.10 9.44 3.94
CA LEU A 96 2.73 10.73 3.73
C LEU A 96 4.21 10.62 4.05
N GLN A 97 5.04 11.13 3.14
CA GLN A 97 6.47 11.22 3.31
C GLN A 97 6.89 12.68 3.09
N CYS A 98 8.01 13.08 3.67
CA CYS A 98 8.60 14.39 3.45
C CYS A 98 9.79 14.22 2.49
N CYS A 99 9.51 14.36 1.21
CA CYS A 99 10.48 14.32 0.12
C CYS A 99 11.27 15.63 0.03
N THR A 100 12.32 15.65 -0.80
CA THR A 100 13.16 16.84 -1.04
C THR A 100 12.37 18.09 -1.46
N GLY A 101 11.23 17.93 -2.13
CA GLY A 101 10.33 19.02 -2.56
C GLY A 101 9.18 19.33 -1.61
N GLY A 102 9.14 18.73 -0.42
CA GLY A 102 8.05 18.84 0.54
C GLY A 102 7.25 17.54 0.69
N ALA A 103 6.01 17.69 1.15
CA ALA A 103 5.11 16.58 1.40
C ALA A 103 4.80 15.81 0.10
N CYS A 104 4.98 14.49 0.11
CA CYS A 104 4.76 13.60 -1.03
C CYS A 104 4.01 12.34 -0.58
N ARG A 105 3.14 11.80 -1.43
CA ARG A 105 2.44 10.55 -1.17
C ARG A 105 3.25 9.36 -1.66
N GLN A 106 3.49 8.40 -0.78
CA GLN A 106 4.08 7.10 -1.12
C GLN A 106 2.98 6.06 -1.21
N PHE A 107 3.03 5.19 -2.22
CA PHE A 107 2.06 4.14 -2.44
C PHE A 107 2.71 2.78 -2.25
N TYR A 108 1.94 1.85 -1.70
CA TYR A 108 2.36 0.47 -1.46
C TYR A 108 1.15 -0.44 -1.65
N TYR A 109 1.39 -1.75 -1.69
CA TYR A 109 0.32 -2.74 -1.64
C TYR A 109 0.40 -3.57 -0.37
N TYR A 110 -0.74 -4.03 0.11
CA TYR A 110 -0.86 -4.92 1.26
C TYR A 110 -1.81 -6.08 0.96
N ARG A 111 -1.53 -7.23 1.59
CA ARG A 111 -2.39 -8.42 1.48
C ARG A 111 -3.71 -8.16 2.20
N THR A 112 -4.82 -8.66 1.64
CA THR A 112 -6.12 -8.60 2.30
C THR A 112 -6.92 -9.87 2.05
N GLY A 113 -7.82 -10.20 2.98
CA GLY A 113 -8.72 -11.34 2.87
C GLY A 113 -7.99 -12.68 2.93
N ALA A 114 -8.66 -13.71 2.41
CA ALA A 114 -8.13 -15.07 2.41
C ALA A 114 -6.99 -15.25 1.42
N TRP A 115 -5.86 -15.74 1.91
CA TRP A 115 -4.72 -16.17 1.14
C TRP A 115 -4.56 -17.68 1.25
N GLN A 116 -4.51 -18.36 0.11
CA GLN A 116 -4.40 -19.81 0.02
C GLN A 116 -2.98 -20.22 -0.37
N TYR A 117 -2.48 -21.28 0.27
CA TYR A 117 -1.14 -21.82 0.06
C TYR A 117 -1.25 -23.30 -0.29
N PHE A 118 -0.50 -23.72 -1.29
CA PHE A 118 -0.56 -25.05 -1.88
C PHE A 118 0.82 -25.69 -1.87
N ASP A 119 0.88 -27.02 -1.93
CA ASP A 119 2.12 -27.75 -2.14
C ASP A 119 2.47 -27.85 -3.65
N PRO A 120 3.66 -28.36 -4.02
CA PRO A 120 4.01 -28.56 -5.43
C PRO A 120 3.12 -29.54 -6.19
N ASN A 121 2.25 -30.30 -5.52
CA ASN A 121 1.27 -31.16 -6.15
C ASN A 121 -0.04 -30.42 -6.47
N GLY A 122 -0.20 -29.19 -5.97
CA GLY A 122 -1.41 -28.36 -6.12
C GLY A 122 -2.44 -28.58 -5.02
N LEU A 123 -2.07 -29.29 -3.95
CA LEU A 123 -2.95 -29.55 -2.82
C LEU A 123 -2.83 -28.42 -1.80
N ARG A 124 -3.97 -27.81 -1.42
CA ARG A 124 -4.02 -26.74 -0.42
C ARG A 124 -3.45 -27.19 0.92
N THR A 125 -2.37 -26.58 1.38
CA THR A 125 -1.72 -26.88 2.66
C THR A 125 -2.40 -26.13 3.79
N PHE A 126 -2.62 -24.82 3.63
CA PHE A 126 -3.27 -23.96 4.61
C PHE A 126 -3.84 -22.70 3.94
N ALA A 127 -4.60 -21.94 4.72
CA ALA A 127 -5.03 -20.59 4.36
C ALA A 127 -4.90 -19.67 5.58
N VAL A 128 -4.54 -18.41 5.37
CA VAL A 128 -4.54 -17.35 6.38
C VAL A 128 -5.48 -16.24 5.92
N ASN A 129 -6.05 -15.49 6.86
CA ASN A 129 -6.80 -14.28 6.56
C ASN A 129 -5.96 -13.06 6.95
N PHE A 130 -5.79 -12.13 6.01
CA PHE A 130 -5.16 -10.84 6.24
C PHE A 130 -6.23 -9.79 6.50
N GLU A 131 -6.33 -9.35 7.74
CA GLU A 131 -7.28 -8.33 8.18
C GLU A 131 -6.64 -6.94 8.06
N PRO A 132 -7.20 -6.02 7.26
CA PRO A 132 -6.72 -4.65 7.19
C PRO A 132 -6.80 -3.96 8.56
N GLU A 133 -5.68 -3.40 8.99
CA GLU A 133 -5.54 -2.68 10.25
C GLU A 133 -4.77 -1.37 10.03
N ILE A 134 -5.05 -0.37 10.85
CA ILE A 134 -4.34 0.90 10.79
C ILE A 134 -3.08 0.80 11.65
N LEU A 135 -1.91 0.99 11.03
CA LEU A 135 -0.61 1.01 11.68
C LEU A 135 -0.01 2.42 11.65
N SER A 136 0.85 2.73 12.62
CA SER A 136 1.75 3.87 12.52
C SER A 136 2.94 3.55 11.61
N ILE A 137 3.51 4.56 10.97
CA ILE A 137 4.76 4.45 10.23
C ILE A 137 5.64 5.65 10.54
N SER A 138 6.91 5.40 10.82
CA SER A 138 7.91 6.46 10.92
C SER A 138 8.28 6.97 9.51
N THR A 139 8.21 8.28 9.31
CA THR A 139 8.53 8.92 8.04
C THR A 139 9.44 10.13 8.31
N LEU A 140 9.91 10.79 7.25
CA LEU A 140 10.68 12.04 7.37
C LEU A 140 9.80 13.22 7.77
N CYS A 141 8.48 13.06 7.79
CA CYS A 141 7.58 14.06 8.34
C CYS A 141 7.51 13.94 9.86
N GLU A 142 7.44 15.08 10.54
CA GLU A 142 7.28 15.13 11.99
C GLU A 142 6.04 14.34 12.43
N GLY A 143 6.22 13.38 13.34
CA GLY A 143 5.15 12.52 13.85
C GLY A 143 4.79 11.32 12.96
N GLY A 144 5.43 11.16 11.79
CA GLY A 144 5.16 10.05 10.88
C GLY A 144 3.82 10.15 10.16
N ASP A 145 3.25 9.00 9.77
CA ASP A 145 1.88 8.91 9.25
C ASP A 145 1.20 7.63 9.75
N LYS A 146 -0.07 7.44 9.35
CA LYS A 146 -0.82 6.20 9.50
C LYS A 146 -1.11 5.58 8.15
N LEU A 147 -1.20 4.27 8.12
CA LEU A 147 -1.46 3.52 6.89
C LEU A 147 -2.27 2.27 7.20
N VAL A 148 -2.88 1.67 6.17
CA VAL A 148 -3.61 0.39 6.30
C VAL A 148 -2.70 -0.77 5.89
N PHE A 149 -2.59 -1.81 6.71
CA PHE A 149 -1.81 -3.00 6.40
C PHE A 149 -2.56 -4.27 6.78
N GLY A 150 -2.41 -5.34 6.01
CA GLY A 150 -3.04 -6.62 6.33
C GLY A 150 -2.26 -7.38 7.39
N LEU A 151 -2.92 -7.75 8.49
CA LEU A 151 -2.34 -8.55 9.57
C LEU A 151 -2.97 -9.93 9.66
N ILE A 152 -2.17 -10.91 10.10
CA ILE A 152 -2.68 -12.22 10.49
C ILE A 152 -2.92 -12.16 12.00
N LYS A 153 -4.18 -12.04 12.43
CA LYS A 153 -4.51 -11.90 13.85
C LYS A 153 -4.67 -13.22 14.61
N SER A 154 -4.80 -14.33 13.88
CA SER A 154 -5.00 -15.65 14.47
C SER A 154 -4.24 -16.71 13.69
N ILE A 155 -3.65 -17.66 14.39
CA ILE A 155 -3.03 -18.83 13.78
C ILE A 155 -4.16 -19.72 13.23
N PRO A 156 -4.22 -19.96 11.91
CA PRO A 156 -5.28 -20.78 11.34
C PRO A 156 -5.12 -22.23 11.79
N ILE A 157 -6.22 -22.85 12.22
CA ILE A 157 -6.27 -24.29 12.47
C ILE A 157 -6.31 -24.96 11.09
N THR A 158 -5.22 -25.62 10.69
CA THR A 158 -5.11 -26.19 9.34
C THR A 158 -5.72 -27.59 9.29
N SER A 159 -6.26 -27.96 8.12
CA SER A 159 -6.96 -29.23 7.92
C SER A 159 -6.05 -30.43 7.60
N ARG A 160 -4.72 -30.25 7.52
CA ARG A 160 -3.78 -31.25 7.01
C ARG A 160 -2.52 -31.46 7.89
N ASN A 161 -2.64 -31.26 9.20
CA ASN A 161 -1.56 -31.40 10.19
C ASN A 161 -0.36 -30.43 10.01
N LYS A 162 -0.41 -29.45 9.10
CA LYS A 162 0.61 -28.39 9.06
C LYS A 162 0.25 -27.33 10.08
N GLN A 163 0.76 -27.44 11.30
CA GLN A 163 0.64 -26.36 12.27
C GLN A 163 1.62 -25.25 11.90
N LEU A 164 1.12 -24.03 11.68
CA LEU A 164 2.00 -22.87 11.44
C LEU A 164 2.65 -22.44 12.75
N THR A 165 3.97 -22.23 12.72
CA THR A 165 4.69 -21.64 13.85
C THR A 165 4.49 -20.13 13.88
N THR A 166 4.79 -19.50 15.03
CA THR A 166 4.80 -18.03 15.15
C THR A 166 5.77 -17.38 14.17
N ASP A 167 6.92 -18.02 13.92
CA ASP A 167 7.93 -17.53 13.00
C ASP A 167 7.44 -17.60 11.54
N GLU A 168 6.75 -18.68 11.16
CA GLU A 168 6.12 -18.77 9.83
C GLU A 168 5.05 -17.68 9.66
N ILE A 169 4.23 -17.42 10.68
CA ILE A 169 3.25 -16.33 10.63
C ILE A 169 3.96 -14.99 10.49
N TYR A 170 5.00 -14.74 11.27
CA TYR A 170 5.80 -13.52 11.19
C TYR A 170 6.38 -13.29 9.78
N GLU A 171 6.97 -14.32 9.16
CA GLU A 171 7.48 -14.22 7.79
C GLU A 171 6.35 -13.98 6.77
N LEU A 172 5.18 -14.59 6.94
CA LEU A 172 4.02 -14.38 6.06
C LEU A 172 3.47 -12.94 6.11
N GLN A 173 3.67 -12.23 7.22
CA GLN A 173 3.25 -10.83 7.33
C GLN A 173 4.14 -9.87 6.55
N LYS A 174 5.37 -10.27 6.20
CA LYS A 174 6.30 -9.38 5.50
C LYS A 174 5.92 -9.21 4.03
N ILE A 175 6.18 -8.02 3.50
CA ILE A 175 6.10 -7.72 2.07
C ILE A 175 7.44 -7.13 1.63
N THR A 176 8.05 -7.72 0.61
CA THR A 176 9.31 -7.24 0.05
C THR A 176 9.11 -6.70 -1.35
N PHE A 177 9.60 -5.48 -1.57
CA PHE A 177 9.66 -4.79 -2.84
C PHE A 177 11.10 -4.82 -3.32
N ALA A 178 11.32 -5.20 -4.57
CA ALA A 178 12.66 -5.22 -5.17
C ALA A 178 12.71 -4.22 -6.32
N ASP A 179 13.56 -3.20 -6.19
CA ASP A 179 13.94 -2.35 -7.31
C ASP A 179 15.20 -2.93 -7.94
N GLN A 180 15.27 -2.91 -9.26
CA GLN A 180 16.38 -3.53 -9.97
C GLN A 180 17.71 -2.81 -9.74
N ILE A 181 17.67 -1.51 -9.42
CA ILE A 181 18.83 -0.62 -9.38
C ILE A 181 19.20 -0.24 -7.94
N LEU A 182 18.21 0.04 -7.09
CA LEU A 182 18.42 0.63 -5.77
C LEU A 182 18.63 -0.45 -4.70
N GLY A 183 17.71 -1.41 -4.59
CA GLY A 183 17.77 -2.40 -3.52
C GLY A 183 16.43 -3.06 -3.24
N THR A 184 16.29 -3.58 -2.02
CA THR A 184 15.06 -4.20 -1.54
C THR A 184 14.54 -3.48 -0.31
N TRP A 185 13.23 -3.25 -0.26
CA TRP A 185 12.52 -2.72 0.91
C TRP A 185 11.66 -3.83 1.47
N THR A 186 11.78 -4.10 2.76
CA THR A 186 10.95 -5.09 3.46
C THR A 186 10.11 -4.38 4.49
N TYR A 187 8.79 -4.53 4.34
CA TYR A 187 7.77 -3.96 5.19
C TYR A 187 7.38 -5.03 6.21
N THR A 188 7.62 -4.75 7.49
CA THR A 188 7.41 -5.68 8.59
C THR A 188 6.51 -5.03 9.64
N PRO A 189 5.27 -5.51 9.83
CA PRO A 189 4.42 -5.01 10.90
C PRO A 189 4.85 -5.61 12.24
N LEU A 190 5.10 -4.76 13.23
CA LEU A 190 5.47 -5.15 14.59
C LEU A 190 4.86 -4.17 15.60
N ASN A 191 4.17 -4.69 16.61
CA ASN A 191 3.65 -3.89 17.75
C ASN A 191 2.80 -2.66 17.36
N GLY A 192 2.03 -2.73 16.28
CA GLY A 192 1.18 -1.62 15.81
C GLY A 192 1.90 -0.60 14.91
N GLU A 193 3.19 -0.82 14.63
CA GLU A 193 3.99 0.00 13.73
C GLU A 193 4.41 -0.82 12.49
N LEU A 194 4.54 -0.16 11.34
CA LEU A 194 5.15 -0.72 10.15
C LEU A 194 6.60 -0.27 10.03
N HIS A 195 7.53 -1.21 10.16
CA HIS A 195 8.95 -0.95 9.98
C HIS A 195 9.37 -1.24 8.53
N ILE A 196 10.17 -0.35 7.95
CA ILE A 196 10.72 -0.50 6.61
C ILE A 196 12.22 -0.70 6.71
N GLU A 197 12.68 -1.88 6.32
CA GLU A 197 14.10 -2.19 6.19
C GLU A 197 14.54 -2.04 4.73
N TYR A 198 15.60 -1.26 4.49
CA TYR A 198 16.22 -1.15 3.17
C TYR A 198 17.53 -1.93 3.13
N ARG A 199 17.68 -2.81 2.15
CA ARG A 199 18.94 -3.48 1.83
C ARG A 199 19.40 -3.06 0.44
N ARG A 200 20.54 -2.37 0.39
CA ARG A 200 21.21 -1.99 -0.85
C ARG A 200 21.69 -3.25 -1.58
N LYS A 201 21.58 -3.25 -2.90
CA LYS A 201 22.28 -4.23 -3.75
C LYS A 201 23.79 -4.02 -3.72
#